data_AF-A0A9N9JIF2-F1
#
_entry.id   AF-A0A9N9JIF2-F1
#
_cell.length_a   1.000
_cell.length_b   1.000
_cell.length_c   1.000
_cell.angle_alpha   90.00
_cell.angle_beta   90.00
_cell.angle_gamma   90.00
#
_symmetry.space_group_name_H-M   'P 1'
#
loop_
_entity.id
_entity.type
_entity.pdbx_description
1 polymer ?
#
loop_
_entity_poly.entity_id
_entity_poly.type
_entity_poly.pdbx_seq_one_letter_code
_entity_poly.pdbx_strand_id
1 'polypeptide(L)'
;GYAYAHKANPSEIFANTDWQEYEGRFKTPTVLKYNDNWKLEGWGAPALTERPRRRGNNISKKPVELFKLHLGNMENKPSLPPGLDYKTAITDYLSEMTKSLKTTLETRWPMVDFY
;
A
#
# COMPACT_ATOMS: atom_id res chain seq x y z
N GLY A 1 1.35 7.62 -3.33
CA GLY A 1 0.14 8.33 -2.86
C GLY A 1 -0.79 8.49 -4.05
N TYR A 2 -2.00 8.97 -3.80
CA TYR A 2 -2.98 9.26 -4.84
C TYR A 2 -3.59 10.64 -4.62
N ALA A 3 -4.15 11.20 -5.69
CA ALA A 3 -4.97 12.40 -5.66
C ALA A 3 -6.28 12.10 -6.39
N TYR A 4 -7.33 12.81 -6.04
CA TYR A 4 -8.66 12.61 -6.59
C TYR A 4 -9.39 13.95 -6.75
N ALA A 5 -10.32 14.00 -7.70
CA ALA A 5 -11.19 15.14 -7.97
C ALA A 5 -12.56 14.62 -8.41
N HIS A 6 -13.63 15.37 -8.11
CA HIS A 6 -14.96 15.02 -8.57
C HIS A 6 -15.20 15.56 -9.98
N LYS A 7 -15.86 14.79 -10.84
CA LYS A 7 -16.14 15.20 -12.22
C LYS A 7 -16.95 16.50 -12.31
N ALA A 8 -17.81 16.77 -11.33
CA ALA A 8 -18.58 18.02 -11.28
C ALA A 8 -17.69 19.25 -11.04
N ASN A 9 -16.58 19.10 -10.30
CA ASN A 9 -15.66 20.18 -9.92
C ASN A 9 -14.20 19.74 -10.19
N PRO A 10 -13.78 19.59 -11.45
CA PRO A 10 -12.48 19.00 -11.79
C PRO A 10 -11.27 19.85 -11.39
N SER A 11 -11.47 21.15 -11.12
CA SER A 11 -10.44 22.05 -10.60
C SER A 11 -10.13 21.81 -9.12
N GLU A 12 -11.02 21.14 -8.38
CA GLU A 12 -10.87 20.86 -6.95
C GLU A 12 -10.16 19.52 -6.75
N ILE A 13 -8.83 19.56 -6.73
CA ILE A 13 -7.97 18.38 -6.61
C ILE A 13 -7.55 18.20 -5.15
N PHE A 14 -7.80 17.01 -4.61
CA PHE A 14 -7.39 16.62 -3.27
C PHE A 14 -6.27 15.61 -3.34
N ALA A 15 -5.12 15.94 -2.76
CA ALA A 15 -4.07 14.97 -2.53
C ALA A 15 -4.34 14.25 -1.20
N ASN A 16 -4.32 12.90 -1.21
CA ASN A 16 -4.54 12.17 0.03
C ASN A 16 -3.37 12.37 1.00
N THR A 17 -3.71 12.83 2.20
CA THR A 17 -2.78 13.02 3.33
C THR A 17 -3.09 12.11 4.51
N ASP A 18 -4.25 11.46 4.50
CA ASP A 18 -4.68 10.55 5.55
C ASP A 18 -4.19 9.13 5.23
N TRP A 19 -3.15 8.73 5.96
CA TRP A 19 -2.49 7.43 5.78
C TRP A 19 -2.38 6.69 7.11
N GLN A 20 -3.50 6.32 7.73
CA GLN A 20 -3.61 5.47 8.94
C GLN A 20 -2.77 5.91 10.16
N GLU A 21 -1.45 5.79 10.10
CA GLU A 21 -0.48 6.13 11.15
C GLU A 21 0.50 7.24 10.73
N TYR A 22 0.34 7.79 9.52
CA TYR A 22 1.25 8.76 8.87
C TYR A 22 0.47 9.95 8.30
N GLU A 23 -0.41 10.53 9.12
CA GLU A 23 -1.16 11.74 8.76
C GLU A 23 -0.24 12.91 8.35
N GLY A 24 -0.70 13.73 7.42
CA GLY A 24 -0.02 14.96 6.98
C GLY A 24 1.07 14.76 5.91
N ARG A 25 1.31 13.52 5.45
CA ARG A 25 2.23 13.26 4.32
C ARG A 25 1.47 12.97 3.04
N PHE A 26 1.93 13.52 1.91
CA PHE A 26 1.35 13.21 0.59
C PHE A 26 1.80 11.86 0.01
N LYS A 27 2.76 11.17 0.66
CA LYS A 27 3.39 9.95 0.16
C LYS A 27 3.24 8.82 1.17
N THR A 28 2.71 7.69 0.69
CA THR A 28 2.79 6.40 1.37
C THR A 28 3.99 5.60 0.85
N PRO A 29 4.75 4.89 1.72
CA PRO A 29 5.80 3.97 1.31
C PRO A 29 5.30 2.89 0.33
N THR A 30 6.17 2.39 -0.55
CA THR A 30 5.86 1.27 -1.46
C THR A 30 6.39 -0.02 -0.86
N VAL A 31 5.73 -0.45 0.21
CA VAL A 31 6.17 -1.53 1.10
C VAL A 31 4.98 -2.43 1.45
N LEU A 32 5.24 -3.73 1.59
CA LEU A 32 4.26 -4.75 1.98
C LEU A 32 4.80 -5.61 3.11
N LYS A 33 3.92 -6.13 3.95
CA LYS A 33 4.27 -7.07 5.01
C LYS A 33 3.38 -8.29 4.90
N TYR A 34 3.99 -9.45 4.78
CA TYR A 34 3.31 -10.74 4.70
C TYR A 34 3.62 -11.57 5.95
N ASN A 35 2.68 -12.43 6.32
CA ASN A 35 2.93 -13.47 7.31
C ASN A 35 3.58 -14.73 6.70
N ASP A 36 3.68 -15.79 7.51
CA ASP A 36 4.31 -17.04 7.08
C ASP A 36 3.56 -17.73 5.94
N ASN A 37 2.25 -17.50 5.83
CA ASN A 37 1.36 -18.09 4.82
C ASN A 37 1.16 -17.18 3.59
N TRP A 38 2.05 -16.20 3.35
CA TRP A 38 1.91 -15.22 2.28
C TRP A 38 0.61 -14.39 2.31
N LYS A 39 -0.06 -14.31 3.47
CA LYS A 39 -1.19 -13.41 3.65
C LYS A 39 -0.67 -12.01 3.99
N LEU A 40 -1.19 -11.00 3.30
CA LEU A 40 -0.85 -9.60 3.54
C LEU A 40 -1.36 -9.16 4.92
N GLU A 41 -0.46 -8.64 5.75
CA GLU A 41 -0.73 -8.12 7.10
C GLU A 41 -0.66 -6.60 7.18
N GLY A 42 0.05 -5.97 6.23
CA GLY A 42 0.19 -4.53 6.18
C GLY A 42 0.76 -4.05 4.85
N TRP A 43 0.44 -2.80 4.51
CA TRP A 43 0.95 -2.10 3.33
C TRP A 43 1.31 -0.66 3.72
N GLY A 44 2.19 -0.02 2.97
CA GLY A 44 2.60 1.37 3.25
C GLY A 44 3.29 1.51 4.62
N ALA A 45 2.94 2.55 5.36
CA ALA A 45 3.49 2.79 6.69
C ALA A 45 3.20 1.67 7.72
N PRO A 46 1.96 1.13 7.82
CA PRO A 46 1.66 -0.03 8.67
C PRO A 46 2.50 -1.28 8.39
N ALA A 47 3.08 -1.41 7.19
CA ALA A 47 4.00 -2.52 6.91
C ALA A 47 5.36 -2.36 7.62
N LEU A 48 5.73 -1.14 7.99
CA LEU A 48 7.01 -0.82 8.65
C LEU A 48 6.93 -0.90 10.17
N THR A 49 5.73 -1.00 10.75
CA THR A 49 5.57 -0.98 12.20
C THR A 49 5.88 -2.34 12.79
N GLU A 50 6.77 -2.36 13.78
CA GLU A 50 7.04 -3.55 14.58
C GLU A 50 5.91 -3.73 15.59
N ARG A 51 5.18 -4.85 15.50
CA ARG A 51 4.23 -5.21 16.55
C ARG A 51 5.03 -5.59 17.80
N PRO A 52 4.59 -5.22 19.02
CA PRO A 52 5.25 -5.62 20.25
C PRO A 52 5.42 -7.14 20.30
N ARG A 53 6.66 -7.61 20.51
CA ARG A 53 6.98 -9.04 20.58
C ARG A 53 6.18 -9.69 21.71
N ARG A 54 5.16 -10.49 21.37
CA ARG A 54 4.59 -11.44 22.33
C ARG A 54 5.64 -12.55 22.54
N ARG A 55 5.97 -12.85 23.80
CA ARG A 55 6.96 -13.86 24.16
C ARG A 55 6.53 -15.20 23.55
N GLY A 56 7.35 -15.76 22.66
CA GLY A 56 7.14 -17.06 22.04
C GLY A 56 6.56 -16.96 20.63
N ASN A 57 7.46 -16.97 19.63
CA ASN A 57 7.20 -17.15 18.20
C ASN A 57 6.50 -15.99 17.47
N ASN A 58 7.31 -15.18 16.79
CA ASN A 58 7.38 -15.19 15.33
C ASN A 58 8.49 -14.23 14.90
N ILE A 59 9.42 -14.73 14.10
CA ILE A 59 10.38 -13.89 13.39
C ILE A 59 9.53 -13.06 12.44
N SER A 60 9.26 -11.79 12.77
CA SER A 60 8.52 -10.92 11.85
C SER A 60 9.32 -10.86 10.55
N LYS A 61 8.76 -11.39 9.46
CA LYS A 61 9.39 -11.29 8.15
C LYS A 61 9.64 -9.82 7.84
N LYS A 62 10.83 -9.53 7.33
CA LYS A 62 11.16 -8.18 6.89
C LYS A 62 10.13 -7.73 5.85
N PRO A 63 9.74 -6.46 5.86
CA PRO A 63 8.86 -5.93 4.82
C PRO A 63 9.46 -6.15 3.42
N VAL A 64 8.58 -6.34 2.44
CA VAL A 64 8.93 -6.45 1.02
C VAL A 64 8.94 -5.05 0.44
N GLU A 65 10.11 -4.65 -0.03
CA GLU A 65 10.38 -3.32 -0.57
C GLU A 65 10.87 -3.43 -2.01
N LEU A 66 10.94 -2.28 -2.70
CA LEU A 66 11.57 -2.14 -4.03
C LEU A 66 10.95 -3.00 -5.16
N PHE A 67 9.87 -3.75 -4.90
CA PHE A 67 9.19 -4.58 -5.88
C PHE A 67 8.76 -3.80 -7.13
N LYS A 68 8.39 -2.51 -6.98
CA LYS A 68 8.05 -1.62 -8.10
C LYS A 68 9.18 -1.43 -9.11
N LEU A 69 10.45 -1.57 -8.69
CA LEU A 69 11.60 -1.40 -9.58
C LEU A 69 11.69 -2.51 -10.63
N HIS A 70 10.99 -3.64 -10.44
CA HIS A 70 10.86 -4.68 -11.46
C HIS A 70 10.11 -4.24 -12.72
N LEU A 71 9.33 -3.15 -12.64
CA LEU A 71 8.68 -2.51 -13.78
C LEU A 71 9.66 -1.72 -14.68
N GLY A 72 10.82 -1.34 -14.14
CA GLY A 72 11.84 -0.63 -14.89
C GLY A 72 12.69 -1.56 -15.77
N ASN A 73 13.25 -1.00 -16.84
CA ASN A 73 14.28 -1.68 -17.64
C ASN A 73 15.64 -1.54 -16.94
N MET A 74 15.87 -2.36 -15.91
CA MET A 74 17.12 -2.40 -15.15
C MET A 74 17.77 -3.76 -15.29
N GLU A 75 19.08 -3.79 -15.50
CA GLU A 75 19.86 -5.02 -15.55
C GLU A 75 19.87 -5.74 -14.20
N ASN A 76 20.06 -5.00 -13.09
CA ASN A 76 20.12 -5.55 -11.74
C ASN A 76 18.82 -5.29 -10.98
N LYS A 77 17.85 -6.19 -11.11
CA LYS A 77 16.59 -6.11 -10.38
C LYS A 77 16.76 -6.52 -8.91
N PRO A 78 16.09 -5.85 -7.95
CA PRO A 78 16.20 -6.19 -6.54
C PRO A 78 15.66 -7.60 -6.28
N SER A 79 16.32 -8.33 -5.40
CA SER A 79 15.85 -9.66 -4.97
C SER A 79 14.50 -9.55 -4.25
N LEU A 80 13.63 -10.52 -4.50
CA LEU A 80 12.38 -10.69 -3.79
C LEU A 80 12.43 -11.97 -2.96
N PRO A 81 11.64 -12.05 -1.87
CA PRO A 81 11.53 -13.27 -1.11
C PRO A 81 11.20 -14.51 -1.99
N PRO A 82 11.73 -15.70 -1.66
CA PRO A 82 11.46 -16.91 -2.43
C PRO A 82 9.95 -17.19 -2.54
N GLY A 83 9.46 -17.37 -3.77
CA GLY A 83 8.05 -17.66 -4.06
C GLY A 83 7.15 -16.44 -4.22
N LEU A 84 7.66 -15.21 -4.04
CA LEU A 84 6.89 -13.99 -4.29
C LEU A 84 7.25 -13.38 -5.66
N ASP A 85 6.30 -13.37 -6.59
CA ASP A 85 6.43 -12.65 -7.86
C ASP A 85 6.20 -11.14 -7.65
N TYR A 86 6.94 -10.31 -8.39
CA TYR A 86 6.81 -8.86 -8.35
C TYR A 86 5.42 -8.40 -8.80
N LYS A 87 4.79 -9.13 -9.75
CA LYS A 87 3.42 -8.84 -10.19
C LYS A 87 2.42 -9.01 -9.06
N THR A 88 2.58 -10.05 -8.24
CA THR A 88 1.75 -10.28 -7.05
C THR A 88 1.92 -9.14 -6.05
N ALA A 89 3.16 -8.78 -5.71
CA ALA A 89 3.42 -7.67 -4.80
C ALA A 89 2.81 -6.34 -5.30
N ILE A 90 2.97 -6.02 -6.60
CA ILE A 90 2.36 -4.81 -7.18
C ILE A 90 0.84 -4.87 -7.11
N THR A 91 0.23 -6.02 -7.42
CA THR A 91 -1.22 -6.20 -7.40
C THR A 91 -1.78 -6.05 -5.99
N ASP A 92 -1.13 -6.65 -4.99
CA ASP A 92 -1.51 -6.51 -3.58
C ASP A 92 -1.45 -5.05 -3.12
N TYR A 93 -0.36 -4.35 -3.44
CA TYR A 93 -0.18 -2.94 -3.08
C TYR A 93 -1.24 -2.03 -3.71
N LEU A 94 -1.53 -2.21 -5.01
CA LEU A 94 -2.56 -1.42 -5.70
C LEU A 94 -3.97 -1.78 -5.22
N SER A 95 -4.21 -3.04 -4.83
CA SER A 95 -5.49 -3.47 -4.27
C SER A 95 -5.78 -2.79 -2.94
N GLU A 96 -4.81 -2.75 -2.03
CA GLU A 96 -4.95 -2.03 -0.76
C GLU A 96 -5.06 -0.51 -0.96
N MET A 97 -4.29 0.06 -1.90
CA MET A 97 -4.44 1.47 -2.26
C MET A 97 -5.84 1.78 -2.79
N THR A 98 -6.42 0.90 -3.61
CA THR A 98 -7.78 1.04 -4.15
C THR A 98 -8.82 0.96 -3.04
N LYS A 99 -8.67 0.04 -2.07
CA LYS A 99 -9.53 -0.03 -0.89
C LYS A 99 -9.50 1.28 -0.10
N SER A 100 -8.31 1.80 0.19
CA SER A 100 -8.15 3.09 0.87
C SER A 100 -8.81 4.23 0.09
N LEU A 101 -8.59 4.30 -1.23
CA LEU A 101 -9.20 5.30 -2.09
C LEU A 101 -10.74 5.24 -2.02
N LYS A 102 -11.33 4.04 -2.12
CA LYS A 102 -12.80 3.87 -2.04
C LYS A 102 -13.35 4.38 -0.70
N THR A 103 -12.73 4.01 0.42
CA THR A 103 -13.13 4.51 1.75
C THR A 103 -13.06 6.04 1.85
N THR A 104 -11.99 6.65 1.35
CA THR A 104 -11.83 8.11 1.33
C THR A 104 -12.91 8.77 0.47
N LEU A 105 -13.21 8.21 -0.71
CA LEU A 105 -14.22 8.74 -1.62
C LEU A 105 -15.64 8.58 -1.07
N GLU A 106 -15.98 7.45 -0.46
CA GLU A 106 -17.29 7.22 0.17
C GLU A 106 -17.56 8.18 1.32
N THR A 107 -16.51 8.51 2.10
CA THR A 107 -16.60 9.46 3.22
C THR A 107 -16.81 10.89 2.72
N ARG A 108 -16.17 11.25 1.60
CA ARG A 108 -16.21 12.61 1.07
C ARG A 108 -17.41 12.88 0.16
N TRP A 109 -17.78 11.89 -0.65
CA TRP A 109 -18.91 11.92 -1.57
C TRP A 109 -19.77 10.67 -1.35
N PRO A 110 -20.72 10.74 -0.41
CA PRO A 110 -21.66 9.64 -0.18
C PRO A 110 -22.39 9.28 -1.48
N MET A 111 -22.65 7.97 -1.68
CA MET A 111 -23.31 7.43 -2.87
C MET A 111 -22.52 7.56 -4.18
N VAL A 112 -21.20 7.72 -4.12
CA VAL A 112 -20.36 7.59 -5.33
C VAL A 112 -20.50 6.16 -5.89
N ASP A 113 -20.77 6.07 -7.19
CA ASP A 113 -20.77 4.79 -7.91
C ASP A 113 -19.36 4.50 -8.45
N PHE A 114 -18.88 3.29 -8.21
CA PHE A 114 -17.55 2.84 -8.63
C PHE A 114 -17.58 1.88 -9.83
N TYR A 115 -18.77 1.50 -10.33
CA TYR A 115 -18.94 0.40 -11.30
C TYR A 115 -19.74 0.80 -12.54
#